data_AF-A0ABD6DIL7-F1
#
_entry.id   AF-A0ABD6DIL7-F1
#
_cell.length_a   1.000
_cell.length_b   1.000
_cell.length_c   1.000
_cell.angle_alpha   90.00
_cell.angle_beta   90.00
_cell.angle_gamma   90.00
#
_symmetry.space_group_name_H-M   'P 1'
#
loop_
_entity.id
_entity.type
_entity.pdbx_description
1 polymer ?
#
loop_
_entity_poly.entity_id
_entity_poly.type
_entity_poly.pdbx_seq_one_letter_code
_entity_poly.pdbx_strand_id
1 'polypeptide(L)'
;MDTDKYPTESDRRRFVKGVAGGAAMAAISTAGGAAIEATTTGAGTGGGTVTYRAAKNTDGPAPRGLPQIPLELDDDGYLKGIWPEAEERELEDGTTITVAETELGGVTYSTQWFQYCGCQTFQNVQPDGDHDNYMRYSANTRLDWQSSETSIGERVHVDQFDDYAEWGNGIGEDGYGKPANCTWRSQDVDSEETLPIQVIRSTRVERAAEESEWLAESTVDGFIAFLNKCTHFCCIPGFKDSSDAPKFGAANKSYCACHQSVYDPFEVVERSFTALPRPNTDG
;
A
#
# COMPACT_ATOMS: atom_id res chain seq x y z
N MET A 1 -18.87 -10.24 53.16
CA MET A 1 -19.39 -10.28 51.78
C MET A 1 -18.64 -9.20 51.02
N ASP A 2 -17.44 -9.55 50.55
CA ASP A 2 -16.66 -8.70 49.64
C ASP A 2 -16.95 -9.21 48.23
N THR A 3 -17.50 -8.32 47.40
CA THR A 3 -17.71 -8.58 45.98
C THR A 3 -16.43 -8.22 45.26
N ASP A 4 -15.80 -9.24 44.68
CA ASP A 4 -14.61 -9.13 43.84
C ASP A 4 -14.87 -8.11 42.72
N LYS A 5 -13.98 -7.13 42.61
CA LYS A 5 -14.09 -5.94 41.75
C LYS A 5 -13.38 -6.13 40.41
N TYR A 6 -13.07 -7.36 40.02
CA TYR A 6 -12.54 -7.67 38.70
C TYR A 6 -13.61 -8.29 37.81
N PRO A 7 -13.84 -7.75 36.60
CA PRO A 7 -14.68 -8.42 35.61
C PRO A 7 -14.02 -9.74 35.20
N THR A 8 -14.85 -10.76 34.97
CA THR A 8 -14.45 -12.06 34.44
C THR A 8 -13.66 -11.91 33.14
N GLU A 9 -12.66 -12.77 32.97
CA GLU A 9 -11.76 -12.78 31.81
C GLU A 9 -12.57 -12.80 30.51
N SER A 10 -12.47 -11.71 29.75
CA SER A 10 -12.98 -11.62 28.38
C SER A 10 -11.83 -11.72 27.38
N ASP A 11 -12.13 -12.28 26.21
CA ASP A 11 -11.21 -12.60 25.10
C ASP A 11 -10.26 -11.47 24.66
N ARG A 12 -10.56 -10.22 25.03
CA ARG A 12 -9.69 -9.06 24.76
C ARG A 12 -8.29 -9.17 25.36
N ARG A 13 -8.08 -9.87 26.48
CA ARG A 13 -6.72 -10.04 27.06
C ARG A 13 -5.87 -11.11 26.35
N ARG A 14 -6.48 -12.06 25.65
CA ARG A 14 -5.75 -12.94 24.72
C ARG A 14 -5.26 -12.16 23.50
N PHE A 15 -6.10 -11.24 23.02
CA PHE A 15 -5.77 -10.36 21.88
C PHE A 15 -4.52 -9.50 22.14
N VAL A 16 -4.44 -8.86 23.31
CA VAL A 16 -3.28 -7.99 23.66
C VAL A 16 -2.00 -8.78 23.88
N LYS A 17 -2.07 -10.01 24.44
CA LYS A 17 -0.89 -10.87 24.60
C LYS A 17 -0.36 -11.40 23.26
N GLY A 18 -1.20 -11.57 22.24
CA GLY A 18 -0.78 -11.92 20.89
C GLY A 18 0.04 -10.81 20.22
N VAL A 19 -0.35 -9.54 20.41
CA VAL A 19 0.34 -8.38 19.82
C VAL A 19 1.67 -8.07 20.52
N ALA A 20 1.75 -8.26 21.84
CA ALA A 20 2.97 -7.97 22.61
C ALA A 20 4.08 -9.03 22.49
N GLY A 21 3.79 -10.21 21.94
CA GLY A 21 4.75 -11.31 21.82
C GLY A 21 5.65 -11.29 20.58
N GLY A 22 5.38 -10.42 19.59
CA GLY A 22 6.01 -10.47 18.26
C GLY A 22 7.29 -9.62 18.08
N ALA A 23 7.80 -8.96 19.12
CA ALA A 23 8.95 -8.05 18.99
C ALA A 23 10.32 -8.72 19.19
N ALA A 24 10.43 -10.04 19.13
CA ALA A 24 11.69 -10.75 19.31
C ALA A 24 12.06 -11.60 18.08
N MET A 25 13.10 -11.14 17.38
CA MET A 25 14.02 -11.84 16.46
C MET A 25 13.64 -11.96 14.97
N ALA A 26 14.45 -11.33 14.10
CA ALA A 26 15.34 -12.05 13.17
C ALA A 26 16.34 -11.10 12.47
N ALA A 27 17.62 -11.22 12.81
CA ALA A 27 18.72 -11.00 11.88
C ALA A 27 18.85 -12.30 11.07
N ILE A 28 18.76 -12.25 9.73
CA ILE A 28 18.88 -13.45 8.90
C ILE A 28 20.35 -13.61 8.49
N SER A 29 21.00 -14.63 9.06
CA SER A 29 22.20 -15.24 8.50
C SER A 29 21.78 -16.29 7.46
N THR A 30 22.30 -16.16 6.24
CA THR A 30 22.11 -17.10 5.13
C THR A 30 22.59 -18.52 5.46
N ALA A 31 21.66 -19.47 5.64
CA ALA A 31 21.81 -20.88 5.24
C ALA A 31 20.52 -21.69 5.57
N GLY A 32 19.91 -22.30 4.54
CA GLY A 32 19.20 -23.59 4.68
C GLY A 32 17.69 -23.58 4.95
N GLY A 33 16.92 -23.72 3.86
CA GLY A 33 15.65 -24.41 3.67
C GLY A 33 14.75 -24.85 4.84
N ALA A 34 13.48 -24.45 4.71
CA ALA A 34 12.24 -25.05 5.24
C ALA A 34 12.06 -25.13 6.77
N ALA A 35 10.99 -24.48 7.23
CA ALA A 35 10.18 -24.74 8.43
C ALA A 35 10.10 -23.59 9.45
N ILE A 36 9.33 -22.53 9.16
CA ILE A 36 8.51 -21.83 10.16
C ILE A 36 7.26 -21.22 9.47
N GLU A 37 6.20 -22.00 9.25
CA GLU A 37 4.91 -21.46 8.77
C GLU A 37 3.70 -21.91 9.61
N ALA A 38 3.91 -22.64 10.70
CA ALA A 38 2.85 -23.39 11.37
C ALA A 38 2.22 -22.77 12.63
N THR A 39 2.40 -21.47 12.93
CA THR A 39 1.83 -20.89 14.18
C THR A 39 1.20 -19.49 14.08
N THR A 40 0.94 -18.97 12.88
CA THR A 40 0.28 -17.65 12.73
C THR A 40 -1.00 -17.64 11.89
N THR A 41 -1.46 -18.79 11.40
CA THR A 41 -2.75 -18.90 10.72
C THR A 41 -3.89 -18.82 11.75
N GLY A 42 -4.31 -17.59 12.07
CA GLY A 42 -5.66 -17.37 12.59
C GLY A 42 -6.70 -17.93 11.62
N ALA A 43 -7.91 -18.22 12.09
CA ALA A 43 -9.00 -18.68 11.23
C ALA A 43 -9.25 -17.68 10.09
N GLY A 44 -9.10 -18.13 8.85
CA GLY A 44 -9.30 -17.36 7.62
C GLY A 44 -8.28 -17.71 6.53
N THR A 45 -8.53 -17.25 5.31
CA THR A 45 -7.72 -17.59 4.12
C THR A 45 -6.68 -16.51 3.81
N GLY A 46 -5.44 -16.91 3.51
CA GLY A 46 -4.38 -16.02 3.00
C GLY A 46 -3.65 -15.17 4.05
N GLY A 47 -3.69 -15.55 5.33
CA GLY A 47 -2.83 -14.95 6.36
C GLY A 47 -1.43 -15.56 6.37
N GLY A 48 -0.43 -14.81 6.84
CA GLY A 48 0.97 -15.28 6.85
C GLY A 48 1.98 -14.16 6.64
N THR A 49 3.27 -14.50 6.61
CA THR A 49 4.32 -13.52 6.29
C THR A 49 4.27 -13.17 4.81
N VAL A 50 3.97 -11.91 4.51
CA VAL A 50 3.98 -11.34 3.16
C VAL A 50 5.24 -10.51 3.00
N THR A 51 6.02 -10.81 1.97
CA THR A 51 7.12 -9.95 1.50
C THR A 51 6.61 -9.09 0.35
N TYR A 52 6.93 -7.80 0.39
CA TYR A 52 6.40 -6.80 -0.55
C TYR A 52 7.40 -5.68 -0.82
N ARG A 53 7.17 -4.94 -1.92
CA ARG A 53 7.93 -3.74 -2.28
C ARG A 53 7.20 -2.50 -1.80
N ALA A 54 7.93 -1.59 -1.17
CA ALA A 54 7.33 -0.47 -0.45
C ALA A 54 8.15 0.81 -0.53
N ALA A 55 7.49 1.97 -0.50
CA ALA A 55 8.14 3.24 -0.20
C ALA A 55 8.76 3.18 1.20
N LYS A 56 10.06 3.42 1.31
CA LYS A 56 10.78 3.32 2.58
C LYS A 56 10.28 4.37 3.57
N ASN A 57 9.90 3.96 4.77
CA ASN A 57 9.74 4.87 5.90
C ASN A 57 11.11 5.42 6.32
N THR A 58 11.26 6.74 6.38
CA THR A 58 12.52 7.41 6.73
C THR A 58 12.48 8.11 8.08
N ASP A 59 11.29 8.39 8.61
CA ASP A 59 11.11 8.99 9.94
C ASP A 59 9.70 8.72 10.52
N GLY A 60 9.54 8.99 11.81
CA GLY A 60 8.29 8.86 12.56
C GLY A 60 7.94 7.42 12.96
N PRO A 61 6.75 7.21 13.54
CA PRO A 61 6.40 5.96 14.23
C PRO A 61 5.88 4.84 13.32
N ALA A 62 5.77 5.06 12.01
CA ALA A 62 5.27 4.05 11.09
C ALA A 62 6.23 2.85 11.05
N PRO A 63 5.76 1.63 11.34
CA PRO A 63 6.64 0.47 11.46
C PRO A 63 7.07 -0.14 10.12
N ARG A 64 6.47 0.30 9.01
CA ARG A 64 6.51 -0.36 7.70
C ARG A 64 6.46 0.69 6.59
N GLY A 65 6.79 0.29 5.37
CA GLY A 65 6.67 1.14 4.18
C GLY A 65 5.25 1.10 3.58
N LEU A 66 4.95 2.03 2.67
CA LEU A 66 3.69 2.00 1.92
C LEU A 66 3.82 1.02 0.76
N PRO A 67 2.94 0.01 0.59
CA PRO A 67 3.04 -0.94 -0.51
C PRO A 67 2.93 -0.25 -1.87
N GLN A 68 3.84 -0.60 -2.78
CA GLN A 68 3.78 -0.14 -4.17
C GLN A 68 2.63 -0.82 -4.90
N ILE A 69 2.00 -0.08 -5.81
CA ILE A 69 1.05 -0.60 -6.79
C ILE A 69 1.76 -0.57 -8.15
N PRO A 70 2.07 -1.74 -8.75
CA PRO A 70 2.62 -1.80 -10.10
C PRO A 70 1.67 -1.19 -11.12
N LEU A 71 2.22 -0.54 -12.15
CA LEU A 71 1.47 0.30 -13.08
C LEU A 71 1.59 -0.17 -14.53
N GLU A 72 0.54 0.09 -15.29
CA GLU A 72 0.52 0.02 -16.74
C GLU A 72 -0.30 1.18 -17.31
N LEU A 73 -0.14 1.45 -18.61
CA LEU A 73 -1.00 2.34 -19.37
C LEU A 73 -1.89 1.51 -20.29
N ASP A 74 -3.13 1.95 -20.49
CA ASP A 74 -3.90 1.46 -21.63
C ASP A 74 -3.46 2.14 -22.94
N ASP A 75 -4.03 1.68 -24.05
CA ASP A 75 -3.70 2.18 -25.41
C ASP A 75 -4.04 3.67 -25.60
N ASP A 76 -4.92 4.22 -24.76
CA ASP A 76 -5.35 5.61 -24.81
C ASP A 76 -4.55 6.51 -23.84
N GLY A 77 -3.66 5.96 -23.01
CA GLY A 77 -2.83 6.72 -22.06
C GLY A 77 -3.45 6.90 -20.67
N TYR A 78 -4.44 6.10 -20.29
CA TYR A 78 -4.99 6.08 -18.93
C TYR A 78 -4.20 5.14 -18.02
N LEU A 79 -3.98 5.60 -16.79
CA LEU A 79 -3.19 4.87 -15.80
C LEU A 79 -4.01 3.77 -15.10
N LYS A 80 -3.45 2.56 -15.09
CA LYS A 80 -4.03 1.39 -14.42
C LYS A 80 -3.03 0.79 -13.44
N GLY A 81 -3.56 0.23 -12.35
CA GLY A 81 -2.79 -0.67 -11.48
C GLY A 81 -2.85 -2.09 -12.02
N ILE A 82 -1.73 -2.81 -12.01
CA ILE A 82 -1.72 -4.23 -12.36
C ILE A 82 -2.43 -5.01 -11.26
N TRP A 83 -3.38 -5.87 -11.61
CA TRP A 83 -4.04 -6.81 -10.70
C TRP A 83 -3.84 -8.22 -11.23
N PRO A 84 -3.20 -9.14 -10.49
CA PRO A 84 -2.99 -10.51 -10.95
C PRO A 84 -4.31 -11.25 -11.13
N GLU A 85 -4.32 -12.24 -12.03
CA GLU A 85 -5.47 -13.14 -12.18
C GLU A 85 -5.65 -14.00 -10.92
N ALA A 86 -6.92 -14.30 -10.60
CA ALA A 86 -7.26 -15.12 -9.45
C ALA A 86 -7.16 -16.61 -9.80
N GLU A 87 -6.56 -17.39 -8.91
CA GLU A 87 -6.39 -18.83 -9.04
C GLU A 87 -6.74 -19.55 -7.73
N GLU A 88 -7.30 -20.76 -7.85
CA GLU A 88 -7.51 -21.66 -6.71
C GLU A 88 -6.23 -22.46 -6.42
N ARG A 89 -5.85 -22.53 -5.14
CA ARG A 89 -4.70 -23.29 -4.64
C ARG A 89 -5.12 -24.20 -3.48
N GLU A 90 -4.81 -25.48 -3.59
CA GLU A 90 -4.97 -26.44 -2.49
C GLU A 90 -3.78 -26.34 -1.53
N LEU A 91 -4.06 -26.20 -0.23
CA LEU A 91 -3.08 -26.19 0.84
C LEU A 91 -2.74 -27.62 1.30
N GLU A 92 -1.64 -27.78 2.04
CA GLU A 92 -1.20 -29.09 2.56
C GLU A 92 -2.24 -29.78 3.47
N ASP A 93 -3.16 -29.01 4.06
CA ASP A 93 -4.25 -29.51 4.91
C ASP A 93 -5.51 -29.90 4.10
N GLY A 94 -5.46 -29.79 2.76
CA GLY A 94 -6.56 -30.10 1.84
C GLY A 94 -7.57 -28.96 1.65
N THR A 95 -7.36 -27.79 2.26
CA THR A 95 -8.21 -26.62 2.07
C THR A 95 -7.89 -25.92 0.76
N THR A 96 -8.89 -25.52 -0.02
CA THR A 96 -8.70 -24.68 -1.21
C THR A 96 -8.81 -23.20 -0.86
N ILE A 97 -7.88 -22.40 -1.36
CA ILE A 97 -7.83 -20.95 -1.18
C ILE A 97 -7.75 -20.23 -2.52
N THR A 98 -8.40 -19.07 -2.63
CA THR A 98 -8.23 -18.18 -3.80
C THR A 98 -7.08 -17.21 -3.55
N VAL A 99 -6.11 -17.19 -4.47
CA VAL A 99 -4.97 -16.27 -4.47
C VAL A 99 -4.93 -15.48 -5.78
N ALA A 100 -4.37 -14.28 -5.75
CA ALA A 100 -4.04 -13.53 -6.96
C ALA A 100 -2.58 -13.09 -6.82
N GLU A 101 -1.71 -13.75 -7.59
CA GLU A 101 -0.28 -13.52 -7.58
C GLU A 101 0.33 -13.74 -8.97
N THR A 102 1.41 -13.03 -9.26
CA THR A 102 2.16 -13.18 -10.51
C THR A 102 3.63 -12.83 -10.28
N GLU A 103 4.51 -13.28 -11.17
CA GLU A 103 5.92 -12.87 -11.15
C GLU A 103 6.09 -11.58 -11.95
N LEU A 104 6.63 -10.54 -11.29
CA LEU A 104 6.89 -9.24 -11.90
C LEU A 104 8.26 -8.73 -11.45
N GLY A 105 9.14 -8.42 -12.40
CA GLY A 105 10.49 -7.90 -12.11
C GLY A 105 11.28 -8.71 -11.07
N GLY A 106 11.20 -10.04 -11.16
CA GLY A 106 11.86 -10.98 -10.23
C GLY A 106 11.26 -11.06 -8.82
N VAL A 107 10.02 -10.61 -8.64
CA VAL A 107 9.30 -10.59 -7.36
C VAL A 107 7.91 -11.19 -7.54
N THR A 108 7.50 -12.07 -6.62
CA THR A 108 6.12 -12.50 -6.50
C THR A 108 5.25 -11.35 -6.02
N TYR A 109 4.55 -10.70 -6.95
CA TYR A 109 3.58 -9.66 -6.66
C TYR A 109 2.23 -10.31 -6.34
N SER A 110 1.65 -9.97 -5.18
CA SER A 110 0.39 -10.52 -4.72
C SER A 110 -0.53 -9.44 -4.17
N THR A 111 -1.84 -9.63 -4.33
CA THR A 111 -2.87 -8.76 -3.74
C THR A 111 -2.83 -8.75 -2.21
N GLN A 112 -2.18 -9.75 -1.59
CA GLN A 112 -1.91 -9.77 -0.15
C GLN A 112 -1.10 -8.57 0.35
N TRP A 113 -0.34 -7.90 -0.52
CA TRP A 113 0.42 -6.69 -0.17
C TRP A 113 -0.46 -5.58 0.41
N PHE A 114 -1.76 -5.58 0.06
CA PHE A 114 -2.72 -4.56 0.48
C PHE A 114 -3.54 -4.99 1.71
N GLN A 115 -3.27 -6.15 2.31
CA GLN A 115 -4.04 -6.70 3.44
C GLN A 115 -3.57 -6.16 4.81
N TYR A 116 -3.60 -4.83 4.97
CA TYR A 116 -3.37 -4.19 6.26
C TYR A 116 -4.36 -3.06 6.50
N CYS A 117 -4.41 -2.56 7.74
CA CYS A 117 -5.17 -1.34 8.05
C CYS A 117 -6.68 -1.44 7.67
N GLY A 118 -7.25 -2.64 7.84
CA GLY A 118 -8.65 -2.93 7.56
C GLY A 118 -8.93 -3.27 6.09
N CYS A 119 -8.01 -2.99 5.17
CA CYS A 119 -8.20 -3.30 3.75
C CYS A 119 -8.46 -4.79 3.50
N GLN A 120 -7.94 -5.70 4.33
CA GLN A 120 -8.14 -7.14 4.15
C GLN A 120 -9.61 -7.60 4.13
N THR A 121 -10.54 -6.77 4.62
CA THR A 121 -11.98 -7.07 4.58
C THR A 121 -12.70 -6.43 3.39
N PHE A 122 -12.05 -5.54 2.65
CA PHE A 122 -12.69 -4.82 1.56
C PHE A 122 -12.91 -5.77 0.37
N GLN A 123 -14.06 -5.64 -0.28
CA GLN A 123 -14.38 -6.45 -1.46
C GLN A 123 -13.42 -6.17 -2.62
N ASN A 124 -12.98 -4.93 -2.75
CA ASN A 124 -12.10 -4.49 -3.82
C ASN A 124 -10.64 -4.96 -3.72
N VAL A 125 -10.23 -5.58 -2.62
CA VAL A 125 -8.91 -6.25 -2.53
C VAL A 125 -9.01 -7.76 -2.52
N GLN A 126 -10.22 -8.33 -2.61
CA GLN A 126 -10.36 -9.77 -2.79
C GLN A 126 -9.75 -10.18 -4.13
N PRO A 127 -8.97 -11.28 -4.19
CA PRO A 127 -8.34 -11.77 -5.42
C PRO A 127 -9.28 -11.84 -6.61
N ASP A 128 -10.48 -12.38 -6.39
CA ASP A 128 -11.56 -12.61 -7.35
C ASP A 128 -12.57 -11.46 -7.43
N GLY A 129 -12.30 -10.33 -6.77
CA GLY A 129 -13.18 -9.16 -6.81
C GLY A 129 -13.19 -8.50 -8.20
N ASP A 130 -14.38 -8.37 -8.78
CA ASP A 130 -14.59 -7.72 -10.08
C ASP A 130 -14.67 -6.19 -9.93
N HIS A 131 -13.52 -5.53 -9.99
CA HIS A 131 -13.39 -4.08 -9.95
C HIS A 131 -12.41 -3.59 -11.02
N ASP A 132 -12.71 -2.42 -11.61
CA ASP A 132 -11.79 -1.82 -12.57
C ASP A 132 -10.47 -1.40 -11.92
N ASN A 133 -9.41 -1.45 -12.71
CA ASN A 133 -8.06 -1.16 -12.25
C ASN A 133 -7.61 0.26 -12.56
N TYR A 134 -8.51 1.13 -13.02
CA TYR A 134 -8.15 2.50 -13.37
C TYR A 134 -7.92 3.34 -12.13
N MET A 135 -6.91 4.19 -12.19
CA MET A 135 -6.68 5.21 -11.17
C MET A 135 -7.63 6.37 -11.41
N ARG A 136 -8.24 6.88 -10.34
CA ARG A 136 -9.24 7.94 -10.44
C ARG A 136 -9.01 9.04 -9.42
N TYR A 137 -9.17 10.29 -9.82
CA TYR A 137 -8.92 11.42 -8.91
C TYR A 137 -9.84 11.38 -7.70
N SER A 138 -9.24 11.57 -6.52
CA SER A 138 -9.96 11.56 -5.25
C SER A 138 -10.37 12.97 -4.82
N ALA A 139 -11.45 13.05 -4.04
CA ALA A 139 -11.84 14.28 -3.36
C ALA A 139 -10.87 14.66 -2.23
N ASN A 140 -10.07 13.71 -1.75
CA ASN A 140 -9.14 13.91 -0.65
C ASN A 140 -7.77 14.36 -1.17
N THR A 141 -7.73 15.60 -1.65
CA THR A 141 -6.49 16.23 -2.09
C THR A 141 -6.36 17.62 -1.48
N ARG A 142 -5.12 18.01 -1.22
CA ARG A 142 -4.72 19.39 -0.88
C ARG A 142 -3.92 20.04 -2.00
N LEU A 143 -3.89 19.40 -3.17
CA LEU A 143 -3.17 19.87 -4.33
C LEU A 143 -4.10 20.79 -5.11
N ASP A 144 -3.73 22.07 -5.18
CA ASP A 144 -4.53 23.10 -5.86
C ASP A 144 -4.73 22.78 -7.34
N TRP A 145 -3.69 22.28 -8.02
CA TRP A 145 -3.75 21.90 -9.43
C TRP A 145 -4.82 20.82 -9.66
N GLN A 146 -4.79 19.76 -8.84
CA GLN A 146 -5.72 18.64 -8.97
C GLN A 146 -7.17 19.11 -8.76
N SER A 147 -7.40 19.95 -7.75
CA SER A 147 -8.74 20.47 -7.45
C SER A 147 -9.27 21.42 -8.53
N SER A 148 -8.38 22.07 -9.27
CA SER A 148 -8.74 23.10 -10.27
C SER A 148 -8.88 22.53 -11.68
N GLU A 149 -8.16 21.45 -11.98
CA GLU A 149 -7.99 20.95 -13.36
C GLU A 149 -8.64 19.59 -13.59
N THR A 150 -9.11 18.91 -12.54
CA THR A 150 -9.66 17.55 -12.62
C THR A 150 -10.99 17.42 -11.91
N SER A 151 -11.76 16.37 -12.22
CA SER A 151 -13.00 16.01 -11.55
C SER A 151 -12.86 14.78 -10.68
N ILE A 152 -13.54 14.74 -9.54
CA ILE A 152 -13.58 13.55 -8.67
C ILE A 152 -14.12 12.35 -9.47
N GLY A 153 -13.43 11.21 -9.40
CA GLY A 153 -13.79 9.98 -10.12
C GLY A 153 -13.34 9.92 -11.58
N GLU A 154 -12.86 11.04 -12.13
CA GLU A 154 -12.24 11.08 -13.46
C GLU A 154 -11.00 10.19 -13.48
N ARG A 155 -10.80 9.46 -14.60
CA ARG A 155 -9.62 8.61 -14.78
C ARG A 155 -8.37 9.46 -14.97
N VAL A 156 -7.27 9.01 -14.40
CA VAL A 156 -5.96 9.65 -14.53
C VAL A 156 -5.40 9.38 -15.92
N HIS A 157 -5.06 10.43 -16.64
CA HIS A 157 -4.43 10.39 -17.96
C HIS A 157 -3.01 10.97 -17.91
N VAL A 158 -2.09 10.44 -18.72
CA VAL A 158 -0.66 10.83 -18.67
C VAL A 158 -0.41 12.30 -18.97
N ASP A 159 -1.13 12.89 -19.93
CA ASP A 159 -1.00 14.30 -20.34
C ASP A 159 -1.22 15.30 -19.19
N GLN A 160 -2.00 14.91 -18.17
CA GLN A 160 -2.24 15.75 -16.98
C GLN A 160 -0.95 15.97 -16.15
N PHE A 161 0.13 15.25 -16.48
CA PHE A 161 1.43 15.31 -15.82
C PHE A 161 2.56 15.77 -16.74
N ASP A 162 2.32 16.32 -17.93
CA ASP A 162 3.39 16.66 -18.88
C ASP A 162 4.41 17.70 -18.36
N ASP A 163 4.00 18.52 -17.40
CA ASP A 163 4.82 19.51 -16.71
C ASP A 163 5.61 18.95 -15.52
N TYR A 164 5.57 17.64 -15.24
CA TYR A 164 6.15 17.02 -14.04
C TYR A 164 7.63 17.35 -13.76
N ALA A 165 8.41 17.59 -14.81
CA ALA A 165 9.84 17.90 -14.73
C ALA A 165 10.12 19.34 -14.27
N GLU A 166 9.12 20.22 -14.32
CA GLU A 166 9.20 21.63 -13.90
C GLU A 166 8.19 21.97 -12.80
N TRP A 167 7.20 21.10 -12.57
CA TRP A 167 6.09 21.34 -11.65
C TRP A 167 6.55 21.62 -10.22
N GLY A 168 5.90 22.59 -9.60
CA GLY A 168 6.16 23.03 -8.23
C GLY A 168 4.94 23.68 -7.61
N ASN A 169 4.84 23.59 -6.29
CA ASN A 169 3.75 24.20 -5.51
C ASN A 169 4.25 24.94 -4.25
N GLY A 170 5.55 25.26 -4.21
CA GLY A 170 6.20 25.89 -3.05
C GLY A 170 6.49 24.96 -1.88
N ILE A 171 6.20 23.65 -1.99
CA ILE A 171 6.63 22.63 -1.03
C ILE A 171 7.75 21.79 -1.66
N GLY A 172 8.95 21.85 -1.08
CA GLY A 172 10.11 21.13 -1.59
C GLY A 172 10.71 21.76 -2.84
N GLU A 173 11.36 20.95 -3.67
CA GLU A 173 12.06 21.40 -4.89
C GLU A 173 11.14 21.31 -6.11
N ASP A 174 11.13 22.33 -6.96
CA ASP A 174 10.41 22.28 -8.24
C ASP A 174 11.03 21.20 -9.15
N GLY A 175 10.22 20.56 -9.99
CA GLY A 175 10.65 19.45 -10.84
C GLY A 175 11.04 18.17 -10.10
N TYR A 176 10.79 18.08 -8.79
CA TYR A 176 11.06 16.85 -8.03
C TYR A 176 10.08 15.73 -8.39
N GLY A 177 8.88 16.11 -8.83
CA GLY A 177 7.82 15.21 -9.29
C GLY A 177 6.45 15.83 -9.03
N LYS A 178 5.48 15.50 -9.90
CA LYS A 178 4.09 15.95 -9.79
C LYS A 178 3.23 14.84 -9.19
N PRO A 179 2.62 15.05 -8.01
CA PRO A 179 1.77 14.05 -7.36
C PRO A 179 0.30 14.23 -7.71
N ALA A 180 -0.47 13.15 -7.61
CA ALA A 180 -1.93 13.16 -7.49
C ALA A 180 -2.40 12.25 -6.34
N ASN A 181 -3.49 12.64 -5.68
CA ASN A 181 -4.22 11.82 -4.73
C ASN A 181 -5.39 11.15 -5.45
N CYS A 182 -5.35 9.83 -5.56
CA CYS A 182 -6.33 9.07 -6.34
C CYS A 182 -6.99 7.98 -5.47
N THR A 183 -7.98 7.32 -6.03
CA THR A 183 -8.48 6.02 -5.57
C THR A 183 -8.21 4.96 -6.63
N TRP A 184 -8.17 3.70 -6.20
CA TRP A 184 -7.97 2.54 -7.07
C TRP A 184 -8.95 1.45 -6.69
N ARG A 185 -9.54 0.75 -7.67
CA ARG A 185 -10.55 -0.31 -7.45
C ARG A 185 -11.69 0.11 -6.50
N SER A 186 -12.02 1.40 -6.47
CA SER A 186 -12.94 1.98 -5.48
C SER A 186 -14.24 2.49 -6.10
N GLN A 187 -14.57 2.01 -7.30
CA GLN A 187 -15.88 2.28 -7.90
C GLN A 187 -16.90 1.32 -7.29
N ASP A 188 -18.10 1.82 -7.02
CA ASP A 188 -19.24 1.05 -6.52
C ASP A 188 -19.00 0.32 -5.18
N VAL A 189 -18.07 0.82 -4.37
CA VAL A 189 -17.84 0.38 -2.98
C VAL A 189 -18.27 1.47 -1.99
N ASP A 190 -18.52 1.08 -0.75
CA ASP A 190 -18.78 2.02 0.33
C ASP A 190 -17.57 2.95 0.56
N SER A 191 -17.82 4.18 1.00
CA SER A 191 -16.75 5.17 1.21
C SER A 191 -15.64 4.68 2.15
N GLU A 192 -16.00 3.82 3.10
CA GLU A 192 -15.08 3.23 4.08
C GLU A 192 -14.16 2.17 3.47
N GLU A 193 -14.57 1.56 2.34
CA GLU A 193 -13.82 0.54 1.58
C GLU A 193 -12.99 1.14 0.45
N THR A 194 -12.93 2.46 0.34
CA THR A 194 -12.08 3.12 -0.65
C THR A 194 -10.59 2.85 -0.38
N LEU A 195 -9.84 2.61 -1.45
CA LEU A 195 -8.39 2.47 -1.44
C LEU A 195 -7.77 3.80 -1.87
N PRO A 196 -7.40 4.68 -0.93
CA PRO A 196 -6.69 5.91 -1.27
C PRO A 196 -5.29 5.53 -1.74
N ILE A 197 -4.88 6.08 -2.87
CA ILE A 197 -3.55 5.88 -3.43
C ILE A 197 -2.89 7.24 -3.70
N GLN A 198 -1.58 7.19 -3.85
CA GLN A 198 -0.79 8.31 -4.31
C GLN A 198 -0.12 7.90 -5.60
N VAL A 199 -0.23 8.75 -6.62
CA VAL A 199 0.46 8.63 -7.91
C VAL A 199 1.47 9.76 -7.99
N ILE A 200 2.68 9.48 -8.47
CA ILE A 200 3.72 10.50 -8.68
C ILE A 200 4.38 10.24 -10.03
N ARG A 201 4.48 11.27 -10.89
CA ARG A 201 5.36 11.24 -12.07
C ARG A 201 6.66 11.98 -11.76
N SER A 202 7.81 11.37 -12.02
CA SER A 202 9.13 11.98 -11.77
C SER A 202 10.23 11.36 -12.63
N THR A 203 11.17 12.19 -13.09
CA THR A 203 12.42 11.74 -13.74
C THR A 203 13.32 10.93 -12.82
N ARG A 204 13.03 10.90 -11.51
CA ARG A 204 13.70 10.02 -10.54
C ARG A 204 13.26 8.57 -10.70
N VAL A 205 11.99 8.35 -11.05
CA VAL A 205 11.45 7.00 -11.28
C VAL A 205 12.08 6.40 -12.53
N GLU A 206 12.16 7.19 -13.62
CA GLU A 206 12.83 6.78 -14.86
C GLU A 206 14.27 6.33 -14.60
N ARG A 207 15.06 7.15 -13.89
CA ARG A 207 16.45 6.81 -13.53
C ARG A 207 16.56 5.60 -12.61
N ALA A 208 15.65 5.46 -11.65
CA ALA A 208 15.67 4.32 -10.73
C ALA A 208 15.29 3.02 -11.46
N ALA A 209 14.44 3.08 -12.48
CA ALA A 209 14.08 1.95 -13.34
C ALA A 209 15.26 1.44 -14.19
N GLU A 210 16.21 2.31 -14.58
CA GLU A 210 17.43 1.89 -15.27
C GLU A 210 18.33 0.96 -14.42
N GLU A 211 18.23 1.07 -13.09
CA GLU A 211 19.09 0.33 -12.14
C GLU A 211 18.35 -0.78 -11.38
N SER A 212 17.04 -0.92 -11.56
CA SER A 212 16.19 -1.85 -10.80
C SER A 212 15.21 -2.59 -11.70
N GLU A 213 15.40 -3.90 -11.83
CA GLU A 213 14.49 -4.80 -12.59
C GLU A 213 13.04 -4.69 -12.10
N TRP A 214 12.84 -4.64 -10.78
CA TRP A 214 11.51 -4.42 -10.21
C TRP A 214 10.90 -3.09 -10.67
N LEU A 215 11.64 -1.98 -10.62
CA LEU A 215 11.08 -0.68 -11.02
C LEU A 215 10.87 -0.60 -12.54
N ALA A 216 11.74 -1.21 -13.35
CA ALA A 216 11.57 -1.29 -14.79
C ALA A 216 10.24 -1.95 -15.19
N GLU A 217 9.80 -2.98 -14.45
CA GLU A 217 8.57 -3.74 -14.75
C GLU A 217 7.33 -3.24 -13.99
N SER A 218 7.51 -2.51 -12.88
CA SER A 218 6.41 -2.05 -12.01
C SER A 218 6.06 -0.56 -12.14
N THR A 219 6.79 0.17 -12.97
CA THR A 219 6.57 1.60 -13.24
C THR A 219 6.43 1.83 -14.74
N VAL A 220 5.77 2.93 -15.13
CA VAL A 220 5.54 3.26 -16.55
C VAL A 220 5.68 4.76 -16.75
N ASP A 221 6.41 5.21 -17.76
CA ASP A 221 6.59 6.64 -18.12
C ASP A 221 6.93 7.58 -16.93
N GLY A 222 7.75 7.08 -16.01
CA GLY A 222 8.16 7.81 -14.80
C GLY A 222 7.08 7.90 -13.72
N PHE A 223 5.96 7.20 -13.88
CA PHE A 223 4.91 7.07 -12.86
C PHE A 223 5.23 5.98 -11.85
N ILE A 224 4.97 6.26 -10.58
CA ILE A 224 4.97 5.31 -9.48
C ILE A 224 3.75 5.53 -8.60
N ALA A 225 3.22 4.46 -8.01
CA ALA A 225 2.07 4.57 -7.12
C ALA A 225 2.19 3.70 -5.86
N PHE A 226 1.52 4.14 -4.79
CA PHE A 226 1.49 3.46 -3.50
C PHE A 226 0.09 3.47 -2.90
N LEU A 227 -0.26 2.41 -2.17
CA LEU A 227 -1.43 2.45 -1.30
C LEU A 227 -1.16 3.46 -0.18
N ASN A 228 -1.97 4.52 -0.15
CA ASN A 228 -1.74 5.70 0.66
C ASN A 228 -2.45 5.59 2.02
N LYS A 229 -2.23 4.46 2.71
CA LYS A 229 -2.65 4.24 4.09
C LYS A 229 -1.42 4.10 4.98
N CYS A 230 -1.22 5.06 5.87
CA CYS A 230 -0.10 5.07 6.81
C CYS A 230 -0.13 3.80 7.67
N THR A 231 1.01 3.12 7.78
CA THR A 231 1.10 1.83 8.49
C THR A 231 1.12 1.97 10.01
N HIS A 232 1.04 3.20 10.53
CA HIS A 232 0.90 3.47 11.97
C HIS A 232 -0.57 3.34 12.41
N PHE A 233 -1.39 4.34 12.07
CA PHE A 233 -2.82 4.37 12.40
C PHE A 233 -3.65 4.87 11.22
N CYS A 234 -3.37 4.37 10.02
CA CYS A 234 -4.28 4.38 8.88
C CYS A 234 -4.66 5.74 8.27
N CYS A 235 -4.13 6.86 8.79
CA CYS A 235 -4.26 8.16 8.13
C CYS A 235 -3.63 8.14 6.72
N ILE A 236 -4.01 9.10 5.88
CA ILE A 236 -3.56 9.19 4.49
C ILE A 236 -2.34 10.13 4.41
N PRO A 237 -1.12 9.63 4.10
CA PRO A 237 0.03 10.49 3.81
C PRO A 237 -0.15 11.31 2.51
N GLY A 238 0.72 12.28 2.26
CA GLY A 238 0.69 13.06 1.03
C GLY A 238 2.08 13.57 0.63
N PHE A 239 2.43 13.45 -0.64
CA PHE A 239 3.66 13.97 -1.24
C PHE A 239 3.38 15.40 -1.69
N LYS A 240 4.14 16.37 -1.16
CA LYS A 240 3.92 17.81 -1.41
C LYS A 240 2.47 18.30 -1.19
N ASP A 241 1.74 17.62 -0.31
CA ASP A 241 0.35 17.89 0.09
C ASP A 241 0.25 18.90 1.24
N SER A 242 1.29 18.98 2.07
CA SER A 242 1.24 19.67 3.35
C SER A 242 2.39 20.65 3.50
N SER A 243 2.07 21.91 3.78
CA SER A 243 3.04 22.97 4.09
C SER A 243 3.83 22.72 5.38
N ASP A 244 3.39 21.78 6.22
CA ASP A 244 4.12 21.38 7.43
C ASP A 244 5.20 20.34 7.15
N ALA A 245 5.14 19.61 6.03
CA ALA A 245 6.08 18.56 5.69
C ALA A 245 7.56 19.01 5.75
N PRO A 246 7.96 20.23 5.30
CA PRO A 246 9.33 20.70 5.43
C PRO A 246 9.86 20.77 6.88
N LYS A 247 8.98 21.01 7.87
CA LYS A 247 9.36 21.07 9.29
C LYS A 247 9.86 19.72 9.82
N PHE A 248 9.53 18.63 9.12
CA PHE A 248 9.88 17.25 9.45
C PHE A 248 10.81 16.61 8.40
N GLY A 249 11.52 17.43 7.62
CA GLY A 249 12.43 16.94 6.57
C GLY A 249 11.72 16.20 5.43
N ALA A 250 10.41 16.41 5.28
CA ALA A 250 9.56 15.66 4.36
C ALA A 250 9.10 16.48 3.15
N ALA A 251 9.78 17.59 2.83
CA ALA A 251 9.37 18.50 1.75
C ALA A 251 9.28 17.82 0.37
N ASN A 252 10.16 16.86 0.10
CA ASN A 252 10.19 16.03 -1.11
C ASN A 252 9.89 14.56 -0.80
N LYS A 253 9.00 14.31 0.17
CA LYS A 253 8.64 12.97 0.66
C LYS A 253 7.14 12.91 0.96
N SER A 254 6.60 11.71 1.12
CA SER A 254 5.21 11.53 1.51
C SER A 254 5.08 11.66 3.02
N TYR A 255 4.31 12.64 3.49
CA TYR A 255 4.21 13.02 4.88
C TYR A 255 2.82 12.71 5.45
N CYS A 256 2.78 12.06 6.62
CA CYS A 256 1.55 11.77 7.35
C CYS A 256 1.46 12.63 8.62
N ALA A 257 0.62 13.66 8.60
CA ALA A 257 0.53 14.66 9.67
C ALA A 257 0.02 14.11 11.02
N CYS A 258 -0.73 12.99 11.03
CA CYS A 258 -1.34 12.46 12.25
C CYS A 258 -0.33 12.18 13.37
N HIS A 259 0.80 11.58 13.01
CA HIS A 259 1.88 11.26 13.95
C HIS A 259 3.27 11.45 13.32
N GLN A 260 3.34 12.27 12.26
CA GLN A 260 4.58 12.74 11.64
C GLN A 260 5.42 11.63 10.99
N SER A 261 4.79 10.58 10.45
CA SER A 261 5.51 9.55 9.68
C SER A 261 5.90 10.08 8.30
N VAL A 262 7.10 9.71 7.85
CA VAL A 262 7.69 10.15 6.58
C VAL A 262 8.08 8.94 5.75
N TYR A 263 7.73 8.96 4.48
CA TYR A 263 8.06 7.92 3.51
C TYR A 263 8.76 8.52 2.30
N ASP A 264 9.86 7.92 1.86
CA ASP A 264 10.51 8.27 0.59
C ASP A 264 9.88 7.46 -0.54
N PRO A 265 9.10 8.09 -1.45
CA PRO A 265 8.46 7.38 -2.55
C PRO A 265 9.45 6.96 -3.64
N PHE A 266 10.68 7.48 -3.64
CA PHE A 266 11.70 7.16 -4.66
C PHE A 266 12.73 6.15 -4.16
N GLU A 267 12.68 5.75 -2.89
CA GLU A 267 13.46 4.63 -2.34
C GLU A 267 12.54 3.43 -2.07
N VAL A 268 12.35 2.60 -3.09
CA VAL A 268 11.57 1.37 -2.99
C VAL A 268 12.41 0.24 -2.41
N VAL A 269 11.92 -0.36 -1.33
CA VAL A 269 12.64 -1.37 -0.55
C VAL A 269 11.76 -2.60 -0.33
N GLU A 270 12.41 -3.75 -0.14
CA GLU A 270 11.72 -4.95 0.32
C GLU A 270 11.38 -4.83 1.82
N ARG A 271 10.16 -5.21 2.17
CA ARG A 271 9.66 -5.28 3.54
C ARG A 271 8.82 -6.53 3.72
N SER A 272 8.55 -6.87 4.97
CA SER A 272 7.60 -7.93 5.27
C SER A 272 6.66 -7.57 6.40
N PHE A 273 5.48 -8.18 6.38
CA PHE A 273 4.53 -8.14 7.49
C PHE A 273 3.71 -9.41 7.57
N THR A 274 3.17 -9.70 8.74
CA THR A 274 2.14 -10.73 8.88
C THR A 274 0.80 -10.16 8.41
N ALA A 275 0.33 -10.61 7.24
CA ALA A 275 -1.02 -10.36 6.77
C ALA A 275 -2.02 -11.09 7.65
N LEU A 276 -3.12 -10.41 7.95
CA LEU A 276 -4.21 -11.02 8.69
C LEU A 276 -5.02 -11.91 7.75
N PRO A 277 -5.48 -13.09 8.21
CA PRO A 277 -6.39 -13.91 7.43
C PRO A 277 -7.62 -13.12 7.02
N ARG A 278 -8.09 -13.33 5.79
CA ARG A 278 -9.39 -12.81 5.38
C ARG A 278 -10.49 -13.60 6.09
N PRO A 279 -11.54 -12.94 6.62
CA PRO A 279 -12.67 -13.65 7.20
C PRO A 279 -13.27 -14.59 6.15
N ASN A 280 -13.47 -15.85 6.49
CA ASN A 280 -14.23 -16.76 5.63
C ASN A 280 -15.68 -16.24 5.55
N THR A 281 -16.23 -16.11 4.34
CA THR A 281 -17.63 -15.72 4.13
C THR A 281 -18.62 -16.82 4.52
N ASP A 282 -18.13 -18.01 4.89
CA ASP A 282 -18.93 -19.13 5.39
C ASP A 282 -19.11 -19.05 6.91
N GLY A 283 -19.88 -18.05 7.36
CA GLY A 283 -20.33 -17.88 8.74
C GLY A 283 -21.85 -17.75 8.83
#